data_AF-A0A6B8M3G5-F1
#
_entry.id   AF-A0A6B8M3G5-F1
#
_cell.length_a   1.000
_cell.length_b   1.000
_cell.length_c   1.000
_cell.angle_alpha   90.00
_cell.angle_beta   90.00
_cell.angle_gamma   90.00
#
_symmetry.space_group_name_H-M   'P 1'
#
loop_
_entity.id
_entity.type
_entity.pdbx_description
1 polymer ?
#
loop_
_entity_poly.entity_id
_entity_poly.type
_entity_poly.pdbx_seq_one_letter_code
_entity_poly.pdbx_strand_id
1 'polypeptide(L)' 'MGNANETAPRNEGEGNRTAARQYNEAQRKFVESGKVDPAAKDAERALETNEAEELRRAEEEGRKHAKPHEQRREI' A
#
# COMPACT_ATOMS: atom_id res chain seq x y z
N MET A 1 -14.34 46.42 -3.98
CA MET A 1 -13.80 45.81 -5.22
C MET A 1 -13.24 44.46 -4.83
N GLY A 2 -13.93 43.37 -5.18
CA GLY A 2 -13.55 42.01 -4.80
C GLY A 2 -12.33 41.53 -5.59
N ASN A 3 -11.37 40.93 -4.91
CA ASN A 3 -10.10 40.47 -5.47
C ASN A 3 -10.32 39.32 -6.46
N ALA A 4 -10.15 39.62 -7.75
CA ALA A 4 -10.26 38.68 -8.86
C ALA A 4 -9.01 37.79 -8.99
N ASN A 5 -8.69 37.01 -7.94
CA ASN A 5 -7.57 36.08 -8.00
C ASN A 5 -7.78 34.78 -7.18
N GLU A 6 -8.98 34.19 -7.24
CA GLU A 6 -9.29 32.93 -6.54
C GLU A 6 -9.37 31.69 -7.45
N THR A 7 -9.21 31.83 -8.77
CA THR A 7 -9.44 30.70 -9.70
C THR A 7 -8.40 30.58 -10.81
N ALA A 8 -7.13 30.93 -10.54
CA ALA A 8 -6.05 30.49 -11.44
C ALA A 8 -6.02 28.94 -11.41
N PRO A 9 -6.25 28.24 -12.54
CA PRO A 9 -6.21 26.79 -12.55
C PRO A 9 -4.82 26.36 -12.08
N ARG A 10 -4.77 25.49 -11.05
CA ARG A 10 -3.51 24.89 -10.63
C ARG A 10 -2.85 24.29 -11.87
N ASN A 11 -1.59 24.64 -12.09
CA ASN A 11 -0.83 24.13 -13.22
C ASN A 11 -0.62 22.62 -13.02
N GLU A 12 -1.60 21.83 -13.45
CA GLU A 12 -1.60 20.37 -13.34
C GLU A 12 -0.86 19.69 -14.48
N GLY A 13 -0.33 20.43 -15.47
CA GLY A 13 0.55 19.94 -16.55
C GLY A 13 0.07 18.70 -17.31
N GLU A 14 0.91 18.20 -18.23
CA GLU A 14 0.81 16.80 -18.68
C GLU A 14 1.36 15.90 -17.57
N GLY A 15 0.53 15.63 -16.56
CA GLY A 15 0.87 14.82 -15.40
C GLY A 15 0.50 15.51 -14.10
N ASN A 16 -0.49 14.97 -13.40
CA ASN A 16 -1.08 15.55 -12.18
C ASN A 16 -0.02 15.77 -11.08
N ARG A 17 0.56 16.98 -11.07
CA ARG A 17 1.65 17.37 -10.17
C ARG A 17 1.20 17.36 -8.71
N THR A 18 -0.09 17.61 -8.47
CA THR A 18 -0.70 17.51 -7.15
C THR A 18 -0.70 16.05 -6.66
N ALA A 19 -1.13 15.10 -7.50
CA ALA A 19 -1.15 13.68 -7.16
C ALA A 19 0.27 13.14 -6.90
N ALA A 20 1.24 13.50 -7.73
CA ALA A 20 2.63 13.12 -7.52
C ALA A 20 3.19 13.62 -6.17
N ARG A 21 2.86 14.86 -5.79
CA ARG A 21 3.26 15.43 -4.49
C ARG A 21 2.63 14.67 -3.32
N GLN A 22 1.32 14.43 -3.40
CA GLN A 22 0.59 13.71 -2.35
C GLN A 22 1.12 12.28 -2.18
N TYR A 23 1.39 11.59 -3.29
CA TYR A 23 2.01 10.27 -3.28
C TYR A 23 3.37 10.28 -2.58
N ASN A 24 4.25 11.20 -2.98
CA ASN A 24 5.59 11.32 -2.38
C ASN A 24 5.53 11.64 -0.88
N GLU A 25 4.60 12.51 -0.47
CA GLU A 25 4.40 12.84 0.94
C GLU A 25 3.88 11.65 1.74
N ALA A 26 2.91 10.91 1.21
CA ALA A 26 2.37 9.71 1.85
C ALA A 26 3.45 8.62 1.99
N GLN A 27 4.24 8.40 0.95
CA GLN A 27 5.38 7.46 0.99
C GLN A 27 6.39 7.86 2.06
N ARG A 28 6.79 9.14 2.11
CA ARG A 28 7.72 9.63 3.12
C ARG A 28 7.18 9.41 4.54
N LYS A 29 5.93 9.82 4.80
CA LYS A 29 5.27 9.62 6.09
C LYS A 29 5.18 8.15 6.48
N PHE A 30 4.93 7.26 5.52
CA PHE A 30 4.87 5.82 5.77
C PHE A 30 6.22 5.27 6.22
N VAL A 31 7.31 5.65 5.54
CA VAL A 31 8.68 5.24 5.92
C VAL A 31 9.05 5.82 7.29
N GLU A 32 8.84 7.12 7.48
CA GLU A 32 9.12 7.82 8.74
C GLU A 32 8.31 7.27 9.93
N SER A 33 7.13 6.68 9.68
CA SER A 33 6.34 6.08 10.75
C SER A 33 7.00 4.87 11.41
N GLY A 34 8.03 4.27 10.79
CA GLY A 34 8.82 3.18 11.38
C GLY A 34 8.04 1.89 11.64
N LYS A 35 6.79 1.78 11.19
CA LYS A 35 5.89 0.64 11.49
C LYS A 35 6.22 -0.64 10.74
N VAL A 36 7.15 -0.60 9.78
CA VAL A 36 7.55 -1.77 8.98
C VAL A 36 8.29 -2.79 9.83
N ASP A 37 9.29 -2.36 10.62
CA ASP A 37 10.10 -3.28 11.42
C ASP A 37 9.27 -3.99 12.52
N PRO A 38 8.38 -3.30 13.29
CA PRO A 38 7.46 -3.97 14.19
C PRO A 38 6.56 -4.97 13.48
N ALA A 39 5.94 -4.59 12.35
CA ALA A 39 5.05 -5.49 11.61
C ALA A 39 5.79 -6.75 11.10
N ALA A 40 7.04 -6.61 10.65
CA ALA A 40 7.86 -7.74 10.24
C ALA A 40 8.15 -8.70 11.42
N LYS A 41 8.54 -8.16 12.58
CA LYS A 41 8.77 -8.96 13.79
C LYS A 41 7.48 -9.61 14.29
N ASP A 42 6.34 -8.93 14.17
CA ASP A 42 5.04 -9.47 14.59
C ASP A 42 4.64 -10.64 13.69
N ALA A 43 4.86 -10.51 12.37
CA ALA A 43 4.63 -11.58 11.42
C ALA A 43 5.55 -12.79 11.66
N GLU A 44 6.84 -12.55 11.94
CA GLU A 44 7.78 -13.62 12.30
C GLU A 44 7.29 -14.39 13.54
N ARG A 45 6.93 -13.67 14.61
CA ARG A 45 6.41 -14.31 15.83
C ARG A 45 5.12 -15.09 15.58
N ALA A 46 4.20 -14.56 14.76
CA ALA A 46 2.96 -15.26 14.44
C ALA A 46 3.22 -16.65 13.82
N LEU A 47 4.29 -16.79 13.02
CA LEU A 47 4.70 -18.06 12.41
C LEU A 47 5.38 -19.02 13.40
N GLU A 48 5.93 -18.51 14.50
CA GLU A 48 6.60 -19.31 15.54
C GLU A 48 5.63 -19.79 16.64
N THR A 49 4.40 -19.28 16.66
CA THR A 49 3.39 -19.66 17.65
C THR A 49 2.32 -20.59 17.07
N ASN A 50 1.38 -21.02 17.92
CA ASN A 50 0.21 -21.82 17.50
C ASN A 50 -0.67 -21.10 16.47
N GLU A 51 -0.56 -19.77 16.33
CA GLU A 51 -1.24 -18.98 15.29
C GLU A 51 -0.84 -19.44 13.87
N ALA A 52 0.36 -19.99 13.68
CA ALA A 52 0.88 -20.41 12.38
C ALA A 52 0.00 -21.45 11.66
N GLU A 53 -0.65 -22.36 12.41
CA GLU A 53 -1.56 -23.36 11.83
C GLU A 53 -2.87 -22.71 11.37
N GLU A 54 -3.39 -21.73 12.10
CA GLU A 54 -4.59 -20.98 11.73
C GLU A 54 -4.36 -20.14 10.48
N LEU A 55 -3.19 -19.46 10.41
CA LEU A 55 -2.78 -18.69 9.24
C LEU A 55 -2.65 -19.57 7.99
N ARG A 56 -2.07 -20.77 8.11
CA ARG A 56 -1.96 -21.72 6.99
C ARG A 56 -3.32 -22.19 6.49
N ARG A 57 -4.25 -22.49 7.40
CA ARG A 57 -5.63 -22.86 7.02
C ARG A 57 -6.35 -21.71 6.32
N ALA A 58 -6.19 -20.49 6.82
CA ALA A 58 -6.78 -19.30 6.20
C ALA A 58 -6.21 -19.06 4.79
N GLU A 59 -4.90 -19.25 4.59
CA GLU A 59 -4.26 -19.16 3.28
C GLU A 59 -4.79 -20.24 2.31
N GLU A 60 -4.88 -21.49 2.75
CA GLU A 60 -5.45 -22.59 1.95
C GLU A 60 -6.89 -22.28 1.52
N GLU A 61 -7.72 -21.80 2.45
CA GLU A 61 -9.10 -21.47 2.16
C GLU A 61 -9.22 -20.29 1.20
N GLY A 62 -8.40 -19.25 1.37
CA GLY A 62 -8.32 -18.13 0.44
C GLY A 62 -7.90 -18.58 -0.97
N ARG A 63 -6.91 -19.47 -1.06
CA ARG A 63 -6.44 -20.03 -2.35
C ARG A 63 -7.50 -20.85 -3.07
N LYS A 64 -8.33 -21.63 -2.36
CA LYS A 64 -9.44 -22.37 -2.96
C LYS A 64 -10.49 -21.46 -3.61
N HIS A 65 -10.70 -20.27 -3.03
CA HIS A 65 -11.66 -19.28 -3.52
C HIS A 65 -11.07 -18.28 -4.51
N ALA A 66 -9.74 -18.25 -4.65
CA ALA A 66 -9.07 -17.35 -5.58
C ALA A 66 -9.44 -17.71 -7.02
N LYS A 67 -9.74 -16.68 -7.82
CA LYS A 67 -9.84 -16.86 -9.27
C LYS A 67 -8.51 -17.37 -9.82
N PRO A 68 -8.50 -18.17 -10.90
CA PRO A 68 -7.27 -18.55 -11.58
C PRO A 68 -6.49 -17.27 -11.91
N HIS A 69 -5.32 -17.11 -11.30
CA HIS A 69 -4.37 -16.09 -11.68
C HIS A 69 -3.51 -16.69 -12.80
N GLU A 70 -3.31 -15.95 -13.89
CA GLU A 70 -2.27 -16.32 -14.87
C GLU A 70 -0.94 -16.37 -14.11
N GLN A 71 -0.43 -17.58 -13.87
CA GLN A 71 0.90 -17.75 -13.30
C GLN A 71 1.88 -17.07 -14.27
N ARG A 72 2.60 -16.08 -13.72
CA ARG A 72 3.65 -15.34 -14.41
C ARG A 72 4.56 -16.33 -15.14
N ARG A 73 4.65 -16.22 -16.47
CA ARG A 73 5.71 -16.87 -17.25
C ARG A 73 7.05 -16.51 -16.61
N GLU A 74 7.83 -17.53 -16.27
CA GLU A 74 9.24 -17.36 -15.94
C GLU A 74 9.91 -16.61 -17.11
N ILE A 75 10.62 -15.53 -16.77
CA ILE A 75 11.47 -14.76 -17.68
C ILE A 75 12.91 -15.26 -17.56
#